data_AF-A0A1Y1K1N0-F1
#
_entry.id   AF-A0A1Y1K1N0-F1
#
_cell.length_a   1.000
_cell.length_b   1.000
_cell.length_c   1.000
_cell.angle_alpha   90.00
_cell.angle_beta   90.00
_cell.angle_gamma   90.00
#
_symmetry.space_group_name_H-M   'P 1'
#
loop_
_entity.id
_entity.type
_entity.pdbx_description
1 polymer ?
#
loop_
_entity_poly.entity_id
_entity_poly.type
_entity_poly.pdbx_seq_one_letter_code
_entity_poly.pdbx_strand_id
1 'polypeptide(L)'
;EGRPRFAPSRDIDPVTRVETRKIPVPPHRMTPLKQAWPSIYPPLVEHLKLQCRMNIKRKTVELRTSQHTTDSGALQKGEDFVKAFTLGFDVDDAVALLRLDDLY
;
A
#
# COMPACT_ATOMS: atom_id res chain seq x y z
N GLU A 1 36.66 31.89 11.12
CA GLU A 1 35.19 31.83 10.93
C GLU A 1 34.92 31.13 9.61
N GLY A 2 34.11 30.07 9.59
CA GLY A 2 33.97 29.22 8.40
C GLY A 2 32.70 28.37 8.45
N ARG A 3 31.56 29.00 8.71
CA ARG A 3 30.27 28.29 8.69
C ARG A 3 29.77 28.24 7.24
N PRO A 4 29.50 27.05 6.69
CA PRO A 4 28.97 26.93 5.33
C PRO A 4 27.60 27.60 5.25
N ARG A 5 27.43 28.48 4.25
CA ARG A 5 26.13 29.06 3.90
C ARG A 5 25.41 28.08 2.98
N PHE A 6 24.36 27.45 3.50
CA PHE A 6 23.44 26.67 2.68
C PHE A 6 22.45 27.62 1.99
N ALA A 7 22.19 27.37 0.71
CA ALA A 7 21.12 28.06 0.00
C ALA A 7 19.75 27.67 0.61
N PRO A 8 18.79 28.60 0.69
CA PRO A 8 17.47 28.30 1.22
C PRO A 8 16.83 27.19 0.39
N SER A 9 16.22 26.21 1.08
CA SER A 9 15.49 25.13 0.43
C SER A 9 14.40 25.73 -0.44
N ARG A 10 14.38 25.39 -1.72
CA ARG A 10 13.23 25.69 -2.56
C ARG A 10 12.12 24.76 -2.11
N ASP A 11 10.94 25.29 -1.83
CA ASP A 11 9.71 24.51 -1.68
C ASP A 11 9.37 23.95 -3.06
N ILE A 12 10.08 22.89 -3.45
CA ILE A 12 9.70 22.05 -4.57
C ILE A 12 8.59 21.19 -3.99
N ASP A 13 7.36 21.41 -4.44
CA ASP A 13 6.28 20.44 -4.24
C ASP A 13 6.88 19.07 -4.56
N PRO A 14 6.99 18.15 -3.58
CA PRO A 14 7.65 16.89 -3.83
C PRO A 14 6.87 16.25 -4.98
N VAL A 15 7.53 16.11 -6.13
CA VAL A 15 7.02 15.29 -7.22
C VAL A 15 6.67 13.98 -6.55
N THR A 16 5.37 13.67 -6.44
CA THR A 16 4.87 12.49 -5.76
C THR A 16 5.45 11.31 -6.50
N ARG A 17 6.61 10.85 -6.00
CA ARG A 17 7.40 9.83 -6.65
C ARG A 17 6.50 8.62 -6.71
N VAL A 18 6.33 8.09 -7.92
CA VAL A 18 5.56 6.87 -8.08
C VAL A 18 6.32 5.76 -7.37
N GLU A 19 5.75 5.29 -6.28
CA GLU A 19 6.28 4.21 -5.46
C GLU A 19 5.50 2.94 -5.74
N THR A 20 6.20 1.81 -5.68
CA THR A 20 5.61 0.50 -5.93
C THR A 20 6.06 -0.48 -4.87
N ARG A 21 5.13 -1.29 -4.36
CA ARG A 21 5.41 -2.41 -3.46
C ARG A 21 4.95 -3.71 -4.07
N LYS A 22 5.68 -4.79 -3.78
CA LYS A 22 5.34 -6.14 -4.21
C LYS A 22 5.29 -7.04 -2.99
N ILE A 23 4.12 -7.59 -2.71
CA ILE A 23 3.86 -8.44 -1.56
C ILE A 23 3.81 -9.89 -2.05
N PRO A 24 4.74 -10.76 -1.64
CA PRO A 24 4.67 -12.19 -1.96
C PRO A 24 3.51 -12.86 -1.22
N VAL A 25 2.81 -13.76 -1.91
CA VAL A 25 1.67 -14.50 -1.37
C VAL A 25 2.06 -15.98 -1.26
N PRO A 26 1.94 -16.60 -0.08
CA PRO A 26 2.20 -18.02 0.09
C PRO A 26 1.32 -18.88 -0.84
N PRO A 27 1.83 -20.00 -1.39
CA PRO A 27 1.06 -20.82 -2.34
C PRO A 27 -0.31 -21.28 -1.83
N HIS A 28 -0.41 -21.62 -0.54
CA HIS A 28 -1.66 -22.06 0.09
C HIS A 28 -2.69 -20.91 0.27
N ARG A 29 -2.27 -19.65 0.20
CA ARG A 29 -3.16 -18.47 0.27
C ARG A 29 -3.61 -17.97 -1.11
N MET A 30 -3.08 -18.52 -2.21
CA MET A 30 -3.44 -18.08 -3.56
C MET A 30 -4.91 -18.36 -3.92
N THR A 31 -5.47 -19.49 -3.50
CA THR A 31 -6.88 -19.81 -3.75
C THR A 31 -7.81 -18.89 -2.95
N PRO A 32 -7.62 -18.71 -1.63
CA PRO A 32 -8.34 -17.69 -0.86
C PRO A 32 -8.23 -16.29 -1.46
N LEU A 33 -7.02 -15.88 -1.89
CA LEU A 33 -6.80 -14.56 -2.47
C LEU A 33 -7.66 -14.33 -3.71
N LYS A 34 -7.77 -15.32 -4.60
CA LYS A 34 -8.59 -15.22 -5.82
C LYS A 34 -10.08 -15.09 -5.49
N GLN A 35 -10.56 -15.83 -4.49
CA GLN A 35 -11.96 -15.81 -4.07
C GLN A 35 -12.33 -14.50 -3.39
N ALA A 36 -11.47 -14.01 -2.49
CA ALA A 36 -11.69 -12.79 -1.72
C ALA A 36 -11.24 -11.51 -2.45
N TRP A 37 -10.63 -11.62 -3.64
CA TRP A 37 -10.13 -10.47 -4.39
C TRP A 37 -11.18 -9.36 -4.57
N PRO A 38 -12.46 -9.65 -4.89
CA PRO A 38 -13.50 -8.63 -5.01
C PRO A 38 -13.74 -7.82 -3.74
N SER A 39 -13.42 -8.36 -2.56
CA SER A 39 -13.52 -7.66 -1.28
C SER A 39 -12.23 -6.96 -0.88
N ILE A 40 -11.08 -7.41 -1.40
CA ILE A 40 -9.74 -6.88 -1.07
C ILE A 40 -9.41 -5.63 -1.89
N TYR A 41 -9.72 -5.60 -3.18
CA TYR A 41 -9.32 -4.47 -4.04
C TYR A 41 -10.10 -3.17 -3.78
N PRO A 42 -11.42 -3.17 -3.49
CA PRO A 42 -12.16 -1.92 -3.28
C PRO A 42 -11.56 -1.04 -2.18
N PRO A 43 -11.26 -1.53 -0.96
CA PRO A 43 -10.71 -0.65 0.08
C PRO A 43 -9.31 -0.11 -0.28
N LEU A 44 -8.49 -0.85 -1.04
CA LEU A 44 -7.20 -0.35 -1.53
C LEU A 44 -7.35 0.80 -2.53
N VAL A 45 -8.33 0.72 -3.43
CA VAL A 45 -8.56 1.73 -4.47
C VAL A 45 -9.40 2.90 -3.94
N GLU A 46 -10.41 2.63 -3.12
CA GLU A 46 -11.38 3.63 -2.69
C GLU A 46 -10.89 4.42 -1.48
N HIS A 47 -10.26 3.77 -0.50
CA HIS A 47 -9.80 4.48 0.71
C HIS A 47 -8.37 5.00 0.53
N LEU A 48 -7.45 4.15 0.04
CA LEU A 48 -6.04 4.52 -0.10
C LEU A 48 -5.68 5.12 -1.47
N LYS A 49 -6.60 5.10 -2.43
CA LYS A 49 -6.39 5.59 -3.82
C LYS A 49 -5.18 4.94 -4.51
N LEU A 50 -4.85 3.70 -4.15
CA LEU A 50 -3.74 2.96 -4.74
C LEU A 50 -4.17 2.23 -6.01
N GLN A 51 -3.23 2.08 -6.94
CA GLN A 51 -3.37 1.11 -8.01
C GLN A 51 -2.93 -0.26 -7.50
N CYS A 52 -3.77 -1.29 -7.67
CA CYS A 52 -3.45 -2.64 -7.22
C CYS A 52 -3.64 -3.68 -8.34
N ARG A 53 -2.80 -4.71 -8.34
CA ARG A 53 -2.90 -5.84 -9.28
C ARG A 53 -2.45 -7.14 -8.62
N MET A 54 -3.24 -8.19 -8.78
CA MET A 54 -2.80 -9.55 -8.45
C MET A 54 -2.02 -10.16 -9.62
N ASN A 55 -0.79 -10.59 -9.36
CA ASN A 55 0.06 -11.31 -10.31
C ASN A 55 0.08 -12.81 -9.96
N ILE A 56 -0.76 -13.58 -10.66
CA ILE A 56 -0.94 -15.02 -10.40
C ILE A 56 0.33 -15.82 -10.73
N LYS A 57 1.06 -15.47 -11.80
CA LYS A 57 2.26 -16.19 -12.24
C LYS A 57 3.41 -16.04 -11.24
N ARG A 58 3.60 -14.83 -10.72
CA ARG A 58 4.65 -14.53 -9.72
C ARG A 58 4.17 -14.66 -8.27
N LYS A 59 2.92 -15.07 -8.04
CA LYS A 59 2.29 -15.19 -6.71
C LYS A 59 2.52 -13.95 -5.85
N THR A 60 2.29 -12.78 -6.43
CA THR A 60 2.52 -11.48 -5.79
C THR A 60 1.32 -10.57 -5.96
N VAL A 61 1.08 -9.71 -4.98
CA VAL A 61 0.20 -8.54 -5.11
C VAL A 61 1.09 -7.32 -5.32
N GLU A 62 0.81 -6.57 -6.37
CA GLU A 62 1.56 -5.38 -6.76
C GLU A 62 0.71 -4.15 -6.42
N LEU A 63 1.26 -3.24 -5.62
CA LEU A 63 0.65 -1.97 -5.24
C LEU A 63 1.48 -0.82 -5.80
N ARG A 64 0.83 0.26 -6.22
CA ARG A 64 1.46 1.45 -6.79
C ARG A 64 0.72 2.72 -6.38
N THR A 65 1.46 3.75 -6.02
CA THR A 65 0.87 5.08 -5.77
C THR A 65 0.36 5.69 -7.06
N SER A 66 -0.80 6.36 -6.96
CA SER A 66 -1.43 7.05 -8.07
C SER A 66 -1.37 8.57 -7.85
N GLN A 67 -1.72 9.34 -8.87
CA GLN A 67 -1.90 10.80 -8.74
C GLN A 67 -2.99 11.19 -7.73
N HIS A 68 -3.86 10.25 -7.35
CA HIS A 68 -4.93 10.46 -6.37
C HIS A 68 -4.53 10.03 -4.96
N THR A 69 -3.37 9.38 -4.79
CA THR A 69 -2.84 9.00 -3.48
C THR A 69 -2.29 10.24 -2.80
N THR A 70 -2.97 10.70 -1.75
CA THR A 70 -2.59 11.89 -0.98
C THR A 70 -1.76 11.56 0.25
N ASP A 71 -2.02 10.41 0.89
CA ASP A 71 -1.31 9.97 2.08
C ASP A 71 0.01 9.28 1.72
N SER A 72 1.12 9.79 2.26
CA SER A 72 2.45 9.19 2.15
C SER A 72 2.52 7.78 2.78
N GLY A 73 1.72 7.52 3.81
CA GLY A 73 1.63 6.22 4.49
C GLY A 73 0.72 5.21 3.81
N ALA A 74 -0.02 5.61 2.76
CA ALA A 74 -1.00 4.76 2.09
C ALA A 74 -0.39 3.44 1.59
N LEU A 75 0.82 3.50 1.01
CA LEU A 75 1.47 2.32 0.44
C LEU A 75 1.86 1.29 1.52
N GLN A 76 2.25 1.78 2.70
CA GLN A 76 2.57 0.94 3.86
C GLN A 76 1.30 0.32 4.45
N LYS A 77 0.25 1.13 4.68
CA LYS A 77 -1.08 0.64 5.11
C LYS A 77 -1.63 -0.43 4.17
N GLY A 78 -1.53 -0.21 2.86
CA GLY A 78 -1.96 -1.17 1.84
C GLY A 78 -1.14 -2.46 1.84
N GLU A 79 0.17 -2.37 2.08
CA GLU A 79 1.02 -3.56 2.24
C GLU A 79 0.65 -4.36 3.49
N ASP A 80 0.44 -3.69 4.63
CA ASP A 80 0.10 -4.34 5.89
C ASP A 80 -1.29 -5.00 5.84
N PHE A 81 -2.26 -4.37 5.18
CA PHE A 81 -3.56 -4.98 4.86
C PHE A 81 -3.41 -6.29 4.07
N VAL A 82 -2.64 -6.27 2.96
CA VAL A 82 -2.43 -7.47 2.15
C VAL A 82 -1.65 -8.53 2.93
N LYS A 83 -0.65 -8.13 3.73
CA LYS A 83 0.11 -9.05 4.58
C LYS A 83 -0.76 -9.70 5.63
N ALA A 84 -1.64 -8.95 6.31
CA ALA A 84 -2.58 -9.51 7.27
C ALA A 84 -3.42 -10.62 6.62
N PHE A 85 -3.94 -10.37 5.42
CA PHE A 85 -4.61 -11.42 4.65
C PHE A 85 -3.70 -12.62 4.34
N THR A 86 -2.43 -12.40 3.97
CA THR A 86 -1.50 -13.53 3.74
C THR A 86 -1.17 -14.32 5.01
N LEU A 87 -1.25 -13.70 6.18
CA LEU A 87 -1.03 -14.32 7.48
C LEU A 87 -2.25 -15.10 7.99
N GLY A 88 -3.39 -14.98 7.31
CA GLY A 88 -4.60 -15.78 7.61
C GLY A 88 -5.70 -15.01 8.34
N PHE A 89 -5.55 -13.71 8.56
CA PHE A 89 -6.64 -12.87 9.06
C PHE A 89 -7.79 -12.80 8.06
N ASP A 90 -9.00 -12.60 8.57
CA ASP A 90 -10.17 -12.36 7.74
C ASP A 90 -10.07 -10.98 7.06
N VAL A 91 -10.75 -10.83 5.93
CA VAL A 91 -10.74 -9.57 5.16
C VAL A 91 -11.38 -8.46 5.98
N ASP A 92 -12.48 -8.74 6.66
CA ASP A 92 -13.21 -7.76 7.45
C ASP A 92 -12.37 -7.25 8.63
N ASP A 93 -11.61 -8.13 9.28
CA ASP A 93 -10.66 -7.76 10.34
C ASP A 93 -9.50 -6.94 9.79
N ALA A 94 -8.96 -7.34 8.62
CA ALA A 94 -7.88 -6.61 7.98
C ALA A 94 -8.32 -5.20 7.54
N VAL A 95 -9.59 -4.99 7.16
CA VAL A 95 -10.12 -3.66 6.82
C VAL A 95 -10.03 -2.69 8.01
N ALA A 96 -10.03 -3.18 9.26
CA ALA A 96 -9.82 -2.32 10.42
C ALA A 96 -8.46 -1.60 10.39
N LEU A 97 -7.41 -2.23 9.84
CA LEU A 97 -6.09 -1.62 9.66
C LEU A 97 -6.12 -0.40 8.72
N LEU A 98 -7.11 -0.31 7.85
CA LEU A 98 -7.28 0.80 6.90
C LEU A 98 -8.09 1.96 7.48
N ARG A 99 -8.81 1.74 8.59
CA ARG A 99 -9.69 2.74 9.24
C ARG A 99 -9.04 3.43 10.43
N LEU A 100 -7.99 2.85 10.99
CA LEU A 100 -7.24 3.43 12.09
C LEU A 100 -6.24 4.45 11.53
N ASP A 101 -6.67 5.71 11.48
CA ASP A 101 -5.72 6.82 11.31
C ASP A 101 -4.83 6.89 12.56
N ASP A 102 -3.54 6.64 12.35
CA ASP A 102 -2.42 6.88 13.27
C ASP A 102 -2.48 6.21 14.65
N LEU A 103 -2.57 4.88 14.70
CA LEU A 103 -2.01 4.14 15.83
C LEU A 103 -0.54 3.83 15.50
N TYR A 104 0.37 4.73 15.90
CA TYR A 104 1.76 4.53 16.40
C TYR A 104 2.58 5.82 16.27
#